data_AF-A0A0C3BS57-F1
#
_entry.id   AF-A0A0C3BS57-F1
#
_cell.length_a   1.000
_cell.length_b   1.000
_cell.length_c   1.000
_cell.angle_alpha   90.00
_cell.angle_beta   90.00
_cell.angle_gamma   90.00
#
_symmetry.space_group_name_H-M   'P 1'
#
loop_
_entity.id
_entity.type
_entity.pdbx_description
1 polymer ?
#
loop_
_entity_poly.entity_id
_entity_poly.type
_entity_poly.pdbx_seq_one_letter_code
_entity_poly.pdbx_strand_id
1 'polypeptide(L)'
;MNTVGPVVIVIDGLDKCGDEMSRKVILSILAEAVRHLPSNFRILITARPESDIEKAIVSKPHVLCKRMDTINAKSTSDDIALYIQAQLSDIEGLERKWPNKSWCLQLAKRSEGLFQWAFTACHFITGDGKSGLDPVEQLNILLSSASSTSNLDQLYFNILTRTFPVDNMTFMDRFRLVLGRVLATRKPLSITSLNKLSCETNTVDVSLVINPLGSLLSGVGQQAVAVHPLHTSFRDFLMDSTRSKTFFVNISQHYRKLALALMNVMRKELRFNICDLTTSHIHNIEIPDLPVRINRAISLHLSYSCRFWADHLQATAYKGRVLNADEPTNWLTGDFRILLHSL
;
A
#
# COMPACT_ATOMS: atom_id res chain seq x y z
N MET A 1 -32.11 16.53 27.54
CA MET A 1 -30.94 16.51 26.63
C MET A 1 -30.81 15.09 26.11
N ASN A 2 -30.91 14.88 24.80
CA ASN A 2 -30.77 13.56 24.16
C ASN A 2 -29.35 13.04 24.41
N THR A 3 -29.18 12.12 25.35
CA THR A 3 -27.90 11.47 25.58
C THR A 3 -27.65 10.47 24.45
N VAL A 4 -26.74 10.83 23.55
CA VAL A 4 -26.09 9.89 22.64
C VAL A 4 -25.48 8.78 23.51
N GLY A 5 -25.72 7.52 23.15
CA GLY A 5 -25.22 6.35 23.89
C GLY A 5 -23.69 6.26 23.97
N PRO A 6 -23.12 5.14 24.44
CA PRO A 6 -21.68 4.94 24.45
C PRO A 6 -21.06 5.17 23.06
N VAL A 7 -20.01 5.97 22.99
CA VAL A 7 -19.26 6.26 21.75
C VAL A 7 -17.84 5.72 21.90
N VAL A 8 -17.40 4.91 20.95
CA VAL A 8 -16.01 4.41 20.88
C VAL A 8 -15.33 5.00 19.66
N ILE A 9 -14.19 5.65 19.87
CA ILE A 9 -13.30 6.11 18.81
C ILE A 9 -12.14 5.13 18.72
N VAL A 10 -11.90 4.56 17.54
CA VAL A 10 -10.76 3.66 17.30
C VAL A 10 -9.74 4.37 16.43
N ILE A 11 -8.51 4.48 16.92
CA ILE A 11 -7.37 5.02 16.18
C ILE A 11 -6.40 3.85 15.95
N ASP A 12 -6.40 3.34 14.73
CA ASP A 12 -5.56 2.21 14.34
C ASP A 12 -4.22 2.69 13.74
N GLY A 13 -3.10 2.25 14.31
CA GLY A 13 -1.75 2.52 13.83
C GLY A 13 -1.30 3.97 14.02
N LEU A 14 -1.38 4.51 15.24
CA LEU A 14 -0.99 5.90 15.53
C LEU A 14 0.46 6.22 15.12
N ASP A 15 1.38 5.25 15.17
CA ASP A 15 2.77 5.39 14.71
C ASP A 15 2.90 5.73 13.21
N LYS A 16 1.86 5.45 12.41
CA LYS A 16 1.79 5.78 10.98
C LYS A 16 1.28 7.19 10.72
N CYS A 17 0.92 7.95 11.75
CA CYS A 17 0.45 9.32 11.62
C CYS A 17 1.65 10.28 11.52
N GLY A 18 1.95 10.73 10.29
CA GLY A 18 2.95 11.75 10.02
C GLY A 18 4.37 11.39 10.51
N ASP A 19 5.25 12.39 10.52
CA ASP A 19 6.53 12.31 11.24
C ASP A 19 6.36 12.69 12.72
N GLU A 20 7.40 12.44 13.52
CA GLU A 20 7.41 12.74 14.97
C GLU A 20 6.99 14.19 15.28
N MET A 21 7.38 15.16 14.45
CA MET A 21 7.06 16.57 14.69
C MET A 21 5.58 16.87 14.45
N SER A 22 5.03 16.39 13.33
CA SER A 22 3.61 16.54 13.03
C SER A 22 2.71 15.76 14.01
N ARG A 23 3.18 14.59 14.48
CA ARG A 23 2.46 13.73 15.42
C ARG A 23 2.36 14.31 16.83
N LYS A 24 3.28 15.20 17.23
CA LYS A 24 3.21 15.89 18.55
C LYS A 24 1.86 16.55 18.82
N VAL A 25 1.22 17.11 17.79
CA VAL A 25 -0.09 17.77 17.94
C VAL A 25 -1.18 16.78 18.30
N ILE A 26 -1.25 15.63 17.61
CA ILE A 26 -2.27 14.62 17.93
C ILE A 26 -1.97 13.96 19.29
N LEU A 27 -0.70 13.74 19.62
CA LEU A 27 -0.30 13.21 20.92
C LEU A 27 -0.72 14.13 22.07
N SER A 28 -0.56 15.46 21.93
CA SER A 28 -0.98 16.39 22.98
C SER A 28 -2.50 16.39 23.18
N ILE A 29 -3.27 16.31 22.09
CA ILE A 29 -4.73 16.19 22.14
C ILE A 29 -5.13 14.90 22.87
N LEU A 30 -4.54 13.76 22.48
CA LEU A 30 -4.84 12.46 23.07
C LEU A 30 -4.46 12.38 24.55
N ALA A 31 -3.35 13.03 24.92
CA ALA A 31 -2.80 12.98 26.26
C ALA A 31 -3.46 13.97 27.25
N GLU A 32 -4.02 15.07 26.77
CA GLU A 32 -4.59 16.13 27.62
C GLU A 32 -6.05 16.45 27.33
N ALA A 33 -6.43 16.66 26.07
CA ALA A 33 -7.76 17.16 25.72
C ALA A 33 -8.87 16.11 25.87
N VAL A 34 -8.53 14.82 25.69
CA VAL A 34 -9.48 13.70 25.77
C VAL A 34 -10.18 13.61 27.13
N ARG A 35 -9.56 14.09 28.22
CA ARG A 35 -10.18 14.12 29.56
C ARG A 35 -11.41 15.01 29.65
N HIS A 36 -11.58 15.94 28.71
CA HIS A 36 -12.72 16.86 28.66
C HIS A 36 -13.89 16.28 27.85
N LEU A 37 -13.73 15.10 27.24
CA LEU A 37 -14.83 14.43 26.57
C LEU A 37 -15.88 13.95 27.59
N PRO A 38 -17.16 13.93 27.22
CA PRO A 38 -18.21 13.34 28.04
C PRO A 38 -17.91 11.89 28.43
N SER A 39 -18.42 11.45 29.58
CA SER A 39 -18.10 10.14 30.17
C SER A 39 -18.55 8.93 29.34
N ASN A 40 -19.41 9.12 28.34
CA ASN A 40 -19.83 8.10 27.38
C ASN A 40 -18.81 7.86 26.26
N PHE A 41 -17.72 8.64 26.15
CA PHE A 41 -16.66 8.42 25.17
C PHE A 41 -15.56 7.48 25.69
N ARG A 42 -15.11 6.58 24.82
CA ARG A 42 -13.90 5.76 25.00
C ARG A 42 -13.05 5.84 23.75
N ILE A 43 -11.73 5.84 23.92
CA ILE A 43 -10.78 5.83 22.80
C ILE A 43 -9.92 4.58 22.92
N LEU A 44 -9.91 3.77 21.86
CA LEU A 44 -9.00 2.64 21.69
C LEU A 44 -7.93 3.04 20.69
N ILE A 45 -6.66 2.89 21.07
CA ILE A 45 -5.52 3.25 20.21
C ILE A 45 -4.63 2.02 20.05
N THR A 46 -4.25 1.71 18.81
CA THR A 46 -3.18 0.77 18.50
C THR A 46 -1.97 1.54 17.98
N ALA A 47 -0.77 1.16 18.41
CA ALA A 47 0.48 1.79 17.99
C ALA A 47 1.67 0.88 18.25
N ARG A 48 2.75 1.07 17.48
CA ARG A 48 4.09 0.60 17.89
C ARG A 48 4.57 1.38 19.12
N PRO A 49 5.43 0.78 19.98
CA PRO A 49 6.00 1.45 21.14
C PRO A 49 7.13 2.42 20.72
N GLU A 50 6.80 3.42 19.90
CA GLU A 50 7.73 4.50 19.55
C GLU A 50 7.94 5.44 20.74
N SER A 51 9.17 5.96 20.89
CA SER A 51 9.57 6.68 22.11
C SER A 51 8.73 7.92 22.39
N ASP A 52 8.33 8.65 21.36
CA ASP A 52 7.47 9.83 21.48
C ASP A 52 6.06 9.47 21.94
N ILE A 53 5.50 8.37 21.43
CA ILE A 53 4.18 7.84 21.81
C ILE A 53 4.21 7.39 23.28
N GLU A 54 5.21 6.58 23.65
CA GLU A 54 5.34 6.08 25.02
C GLU A 54 5.46 7.23 26.03
N LYS A 55 6.33 8.20 25.76
CA LYS A 55 6.54 9.36 26.63
C LYS A 55 5.28 10.22 26.78
N ALA A 56 4.53 10.42 25.70
CA ALA A 56 3.38 11.31 25.70
C ALA A 56 2.13 10.69 26.37
N ILE A 57 1.87 9.39 26.14
CA ILE A 57 0.57 8.77 26.45
C ILE A 57 0.63 7.81 27.65
N VAL A 58 1.65 6.96 27.74
CA VAL A 58 1.62 5.79 28.66
C VAL A 58 1.60 6.19 30.13
N SER A 59 2.20 7.31 30.49
CA SER A 59 2.25 7.81 31.87
C SER A 59 0.95 8.50 32.35
N LYS A 60 -0.04 8.68 31.47
CA LYS A 60 -1.25 9.41 31.81
C LYS A 60 -2.20 8.56 32.67
N PRO A 61 -2.78 9.11 33.74
CA PRO A 61 -3.59 8.33 34.71
C PRO A 61 -4.91 7.80 34.13
N HIS A 62 -5.38 8.36 33.01
CA HIS A 62 -6.60 7.95 32.33
C HIS A 62 -6.34 6.98 31.17
N VAL A 63 -5.10 6.53 31.00
CA VAL A 63 -4.69 5.61 29.94
C VAL A 63 -4.46 4.24 30.54
N LEU A 64 -5.13 3.23 29.98
CA LEU A 64 -4.82 1.83 30.21
C LEU A 64 -3.95 1.33 29.05
N CYS A 65 -2.66 1.14 29.29
CA CYS A 65 -1.75 0.57 28.29
C CYS A 65 -1.73 -0.96 28.40
N LYS A 66 -1.91 -1.65 27.27
CA LYS A 66 -1.72 -3.10 27.14
C LYS A 66 -0.62 -3.34 26.13
N ARG A 67 0.47 -3.99 26.54
CA ARG A 67 1.58 -4.30 25.65
C ARG A 67 1.42 -5.71 25.09
N MET A 68 1.49 -5.84 23.77
CA MET A 68 1.33 -7.12 23.09
C MET A 68 2.50 -8.09 23.36
N ASP A 69 3.67 -7.57 23.71
CA ASP A 69 4.86 -8.36 24.09
C ASP A 69 4.69 -9.12 25.43
N THR A 70 3.67 -8.79 26.22
CA THR A 70 3.33 -9.50 27.47
C THR A 70 2.41 -10.70 27.28
N ILE A 71 1.87 -10.90 26.06
CA ILE A 71 1.01 -12.04 25.75
C ILE A 71 1.86 -13.30 25.68
N ASN A 72 1.33 -14.40 26.21
CA ASN A 72 2.00 -15.69 26.19
C ASN A 72 2.31 -16.12 24.75
N ALA A 73 3.60 -16.29 24.42
CA ALA A 73 4.06 -16.73 23.11
C ALA A 73 3.42 -18.06 22.66
N LYS A 74 3.07 -18.94 23.61
CA LYS A 74 2.34 -20.19 23.31
C LYS A 74 0.93 -19.91 22.79
N SER A 75 0.21 -18.96 23.40
CA SER A 75 -1.13 -18.55 22.94
C SER A 75 -1.06 -17.99 21.51
N THR A 76 -0.11 -17.10 21.25
CA THR A 76 0.11 -16.55 19.89
C THR A 76 0.42 -17.65 18.88
N SER A 77 1.26 -18.62 19.25
CA SER A 77 1.57 -19.75 18.38
C SER A 77 0.36 -20.65 18.10
N ASP A 78 -0.52 -20.83 19.09
CA ASP A 78 -1.73 -21.65 18.95
C ASP A 78 -2.77 -20.95 18.05
N ASP A 79 -2.95 -19.63 18.21
CA ASP A 79 -3.84 -18.83 17.35
C ASP A 79 -3.33 -18.78 15.90
N ILE A 80 -2.01 -18.68 15.70
CA ILE A 80 -1.40 -18.75 14.37
C ILE A 80 -1.62 -20.13 13.73
N ALA A 81 -1.45 -21.22 14.49
CA ALA A 81 -1.71 -22.56 13.99
C ALA A 81 -3.18 -22.74 13.62
N LEU A 82 -4.10 -22.20 14.43
CA LEU A 82 -5.53 -22.22 14.13
C LEU A 82 -5.87 -21.43 12.86
N TYR A 83 -5.28 -20.24 12.67
CA TYR A 83 -5.41 -19.46 11.44
C TYR A 83 -4.88 -20.25 10.22
N ILE A 84 -3.66 -20.77 10.29
CA ILE A 84 -3.04 -21.54 9.20
C ILE A 84 -3.90 -22.76 8.84
N GLN A 85 -4.42 -23.47 9.84
CA GLN A 85 -5.29 -24.59 9.63
C GLN A 85 -6.57 -24.17 8.90
N ALA A 86 -7.20 -23.07 9.33
CA ALA A 86 -8.42 -22.57 8.69
C ALA A 86 -8.20 -22.11 7.24
N GLN A 87 -6.99 -21.64 6.88
CA GLN A 87 -6.69 -21.22 5.51
C GLN A 87 -6.35 -22.38 4.56
N LEU A 88 -5.77 -23.47 5.08
CA LEU A 88 -5.15 -24.50 4.24
C LEU A 88 -5.76 -25.90 4.41
N SER A 89 -6.73 -26.09 5.31
CA SER A 89 -7.32 -27.42 5.59
C SER A 89 -7.94 -28.09 4.38
N ASP A 90 -8.44 -27.29 3.44
CA ASP A 90 -9.21 -27.78 2.29
C ASP A 90 -8.29 -28.23 1.14
N ILE A 91 -6.97 -28.07 1.30
CA ILE A 91 -5.98 -28.45 0.29
C ILE A 91 -5.55 -29.90 0.52
N GLU A 92 -6.28 -30.85 -0.08
CA GLU A 92 -6.05 -32.30 0.08
C GLU A 92 -4.60 -32.73 -0.19
N GLY A 93 -3.91 -32.07 -1.12
CA GLY A 93 -2.51 -32.36 -1.45
C GLY A 93 -1.55 -32.17 -0.27
N LEU A 94 -1.82 -31.22 0.62
CA LEU A 94 -0.99 -30.96 1.78
C LEU A 94 -1.09 -32.10 2.78
N GLU A 95 -2.31 -32.54 3.12
CA GLU A 95 -2.52 -33.61 4.09
C GLU A 95 -1.99 -34.96 3.58
N ARG A 96 -2.09 -35.21 2.26
CA ARG A 96 -1.53 -36.43 1.63
C ARG A 96 -0.01 -36.52 1.78
N LYS A 97 0.70 -35.39 1.67
CA LYS A 97 2.17 -35.37 1.72
C LYS A 97 2.72 -35.17 3.13
N TRP A 98 2.02 -34.39 3.96
CA TRP A 98 2.37 -34.08 5.34
C TRP A 98 1.23 -34.51 6.27
N PRO A 99 1.08 -35.82 6.54
CA PRO A 99 -0.03 -36.33 7.33
C PRO A 99 0.00 -35.78 8.77
N ASN A 100 -1.15 -35.86 9.43
CA ASN A 100 -1.40 -35.37 10.78
C ASN A 100 -1.19 -33.86 10.92
N LYS A 101 -1.47 -33.10 9.85
CA LYS A 101 -1.30 -31.64 9.81
C LYS A 101 0.10 -31.15 10.20
N SER A 102 1.13 -31.97 9.96
CA SER A 102 2.51 -31.62 10.32
C SER A 102 3.02 -30.36 9.57
N TRP A 103 2.42 -30.03 8.43
CA TRP A 103 2.61 -28.78 7.70
C TRP A 103 2.21 -27.55 8.54
N CYS A 104 1.10 -27.63 9.29
CA CYS A 104 0.58 -26.51 10.08
C CYS A 104 1.53 -26.14 11.21
N LEU A 105 2.01 -27.13 11.97
CA LEU A 105 2.97 -26.92 13.05
C LEU A 105 4.30 -26.35 12.53
N GLN A 106 4.77 -26.80 11.36
CA GLN A 106 5.99 -26.28 10.74
C GLN A 106 5.84 -24.81 10.33
N LEU A 107 4.71 -24.44 9.72
CA LEU A 107 4.42 -23.05 9.36
C LEU A 107 4.24 -22.16 10.59
N ALA A 108 3.50 -22.64 11.61
CA ALA A 108 3.32 -21.90 12.86
C ALA A 108 4.67 -21.64 13.56
N LYS A 109 5.54 -22.65 13.62
CA LYS A 109 6.90 -22.49 14.17
C LYS A 109 7.72 -21.46 13.39
N ARG A 110 7.65 -21.48 12.05
CA ARG A 110 8.37 -20.55 11.17
C ARG A 110 7.80 -19.14 11.17
N SER A 111 6.57 -18.95 11.62
CA SER A 111 6.04 -17.60 11.77
C SER A 111 6.77 -16.80 12.84
N GLU A 112 7.45 -17.47 13.79
CA GLU A 112 8.07 -16.86 14.97
C GLU A 112 7.10 -15.91 15.72
N GLY A 113 5.80 -16.24 15.72
CA GLY A 113 4.75 -15.42 16.35
C GLY A 113 4.20 -14.29 15.48
N LEU A 114 4.61 -14.18 14.21
CA LEU A 114 4.16 -13.14 13.29
C LEU A 114 2.97 -13.62 12.45
N PHE A 115 1.77 -13.12 12.78
CA PHE A 115 0.58 -13.33 11.95
C PHE A 115 0.76 -12.90 10.50
N GLN A 116 1.49 -11.81 10.25
CA GLN A 116 1.77 -11.36 8.89
C GLN A 116 2.58 -12.40 8.09
N TRP A 117 3.49 -13.13 8.76
CA TRP A 117 4.23 -14.21 8.12
C TRP A 117 3.27 -15.34 7.75
N ALA A 118 2.42 -15.76 8.68
CA ALA A 118 1.43 -16.82 8.46
C ALA A 118 0.45 -16.45 7.33
N PHE A 119 -0.07 -15.23 7.35
CA PHE A 119 -0.94 -14.66 6.31
C PHE A 119 -0.26 -14.73 4.93
N THR A 120 0.94 -14.15 4.80
CA THR A 120 1.67 -14.13 3.52
C THR A 120 2.04 -15.55 3.06
N ALA A 121 2.40 -16.46 3.96
CA ALA A 121 2.70 -17.85 3.63
C ALA A 121 1.46 -18.59 3.12
N CYS A 122 0.30 -18.42 3.79
CA CYS A 122 -0.95 -19.06 3.36
C CYS A 122 -1.38 -18.55 1.98
N HIS A 123 -1.41 -17.23 1.78
CA HIS A 123 -1.72 -16.62 0.48
C HIS A 123 -0.73 -17.00 -0.61
N PHE A 124 0.54 -17.21 -0.25
CA PHE A 124 1.51 -17.75 -1.19
C PHE A 124 1.11 -19.16 -1.60
N ILE A 125 0.88 -20.07 -0.64
CA ILE A 125 0.54 -21.50 -0.82
C ILE A 125 -0.78 -21.72 -1.57
N THR A 126 -1.78 -20.86 -1.37
CA THR A 126 -3.07 -20.96 -2.09
C THR A 126 -2.96 -20.57 -3.56
N GLY A 127 -1.82 -20.00 -3.98
CA GLY A 127 -1.60 -19.62 -5.36
C GLY A 127 -2.31 -18.33 -5.75
N ASP A 128 -2.32 -17.32 -4.88
CA ASP A 128 -2.91 -16.00 -5.18
C ASP A 128 -2.19 -15.22 -6.31
N GLY A 129 -1.32 -15.87 -7.09
CA GLY A 129 -0.64 -15.32 -8.25
C GLY A 129 -0.42 -16.36 -9.34
N LYS A 130 -0.02 -15.91 -10.54
CA LYS A 130 0.22 -16.77 -11.70
C LYS A 130 1.60 -17.45 -11.64
N SER A 131 1.92 -18.15 -10.56
CA SER A 131 3.20 -18.86 -10.41
C SER A 131 3.26 -20.19 -11.18
N GLY A 132 2.09 -20.77 -11.51
CA GLY A 132 1.99 -22.06 -12.19
C GLY A 132 2.37 -23.27 -11.32
N LEU A 133 2.64 -23.06 -10.03
CA LEU A 133 2.98 -24.11 -9.07
C LEU A 133 1.77 -24.48 -8.21
N ASP A 134 1.65 -25.76 -7.87
CA ASP A 134 0.60 -26.23 -6.98
C ASP A 134 0.90 -25.89 -5.49
N PRO A 135 -0.10 -25.95 -4.59
CA PRO A 135 0.12 -25.65 -3.17
C PRO A 135 1.17 -26.51 -2.47
N VAL A 136 1.34 -27.77 -2.90
CA VAL A 136 2.33 -28.69 -2.33
C VAL A 136 3.74 -28.24 -2.71
N GLU A 137 3.95 -27.84 -3.96
CA GLU A 137 5.21 -27.28 -4.45
C GLU A 137 5.56 -25.98 -3.72
N GLN A 138 4.57 -25.10 -3.54
CA GLN A 138 4.76 -23.81 -2.86
C GLN A 138 5.08 -23.98 -1.37
N LEU A 139 4.39 -24.87 -0.66
CA LEU A 139 4.75 -25.20 0.72
C LEU A 139 6.16 -25.80 0.80
N ASN A 140 6.49 -26.72 -0.11
CA ASN A 140 7.83 -27.29 -0.21
C ASN A 140 8.92 -26.21 -0.34
N ILE A 141 8.69 -25.20 -1.19
CA ILE A 141 9.61 -24.07 -1.37
C ILE A 141 9.84 -23.34 -0.05
N LEU A 142 8.75 -23.04 0.68
CA LEU A 142 8.88 -22.43 2.00
C LEU A 142 9.71 -23.34 2.90
N LEU A 143 9.32 -24.61 3.06
CA LEU A 143 9.99 -25.56 3.95
C LEU A 143 11.45 -25.88 3.59
N SER A 144 11.84 -25.76 2.32
CA SER A 144 13.19 -26.11 1.86
C SER A 144 14.20 -24.96 1.99
N SER A 145 13.78 -23.76 2.38
CA SER A 145 14.70 -22.64 2.58
C SER A 145 15.68 -22.94 3.71
N ALA A 146 16.97 -23.09 3.38
CA ALA A 146 18.04 -23.47 4.30
C ALA A 146 18.41 -22.40 5.35
N SER A 147 17.79 -21.22 5.30
CA SER A 147 18.00 -20.18 6.30
C SER A 147 17.36 -20.59 7.63
N SER A 148 18.19 -20.73 8.66
CA SER A 148 17.78 -21.01 10.05
C SER A 148 17.03 -19.84 10.71
N THR A 149 16.98 -18.67 10.05
CA THR A 149 16.22 -17.50 10.49
C THR A 149 14.93 -17.39 9.69
N SER A 150 13.79 -17.59 10.36
CA SER A 150 12.46 -17.47 9.76
C SER A 150 11.86 -16.10 10.00
N ASN A 151 12.53 -15.08 9.47
CA ASN A 151 12.03 -13.71 9.53
C ASN A 151 11.15 -13.37 8.31
N LEU A 152 10.29 -12.36 8.48
CA LEU A 152 9.35 -11.90 7.45
C LEU A 152 10.04 -11.41 6.16
N ASP A 153 11.24 -10.84 6.29
CA ASP A 153 12.03 -10.37 5.15
C ASP A 153 12.51 -11.53 4.28
N GLN A 154 12.93 -12.63 4.90
CA GLN A 154 13.34 -13.84 4.19
C GLN A 154 12.14 -14.48 3.47
N LEU A 155 10.94 -14.43 4.05
CA LEU A 155 9.72 -14.86 3.36
C LEU A 155 9.49 -14.02 2.09
N TYR A 156 9.51 -12.69 2.19
CA TYR A 156 9.38 -11.82 1.03
C TYR A 156 10.47 -12.08 -0.01
N PHE A 157 11.72 -12.19 0.42
CA PHE A 157 12.84 -12.45 -0.46
C PHE A 157 12.70 -13.79 -1.19
N ASN A 158 12.29 -14.85 -0.48
CA ASN A 158 12.07 -16.18 -1.06
C ASN A 158 10.94 -16.16 -2.10
N ILE A 159 9.82 -15.49 -1.79
CA ILE A 159 8.70 -15.34 -2.74
C ILE A 159 9.21 -14.62 -3.99
N LEU A 160 9.82 -13.44 -3.85
CA LEU A 160 10.28 -12.64 -4.99
C LEU A 160 11.34 -13.37 -5.86
N THR A 161 12.30 -14.05 -5.24
CA THR A 161 13.36 -14.80 -5.95
C THR A 161 12.79 -15.97 -6.75
N ARG A 162 11.67 -16.57 -6.30
CA ARG A 162 10.99 -17.63 -7.03
C ARG A 162 10.07 -17.11 -8.11
N THR A 163 9.46 -15.96 -7.86
CA THR A 163 8.54 -15.31 -8.80
C THR A 163 9.28 -14.69 -9.98
N PHE A 164 10.50 -14.18 -9.78
CA PHE A 164 11.19 -13.37 -10.77
C PHE A 164 12.62 -13.84 -11.08
N PRO A 165 13.04 -13.78 -12.36
CA PRO A 165 14.39 -14.12 -12.77
C PRO A 165 15.36 -12.99 -12.37
N VAL A 166 15.95 -13.10 -11.17
CA VAL A 166 16.88 -12.11 -10.61
C VAL A 166 18.11 -11.82 -11.49
N ASP A 167 18.53 -12.80 -12.28
CA ASP A 167 19.67 -12.67 -13.21
C ASP A 167 19.32 -11.93 -14.50
N ASN A 168 18.03 -11.72 -14.78
CA ASN A 168 17.56 -10.98 -15.95
C ASN A 168 17.44 -9.48 -15.61
N MET A 169 18.48 -8.72 -15.93
CA MET A 169 18.53 -7.27 -15.66
C MET A 169 17.38 -6.49 -16.29
N THR A 170 16.99 -6.83 -17.53
CA THR A 170 15.84 -6.19 -18.20
C THR A 170 14.54 -6.40 -17.42
N PHE A 171 14.34 -7.61 -16.88
CA PHE A 171 13.19 -7.90 -16.05
C PHE A 171 13.26 -7.13 -14.73
N MET A 172 14.42 -7.10 -14.08
CA MET A 172 14.60 -6.40 -12.81
C MET A 172 14.41 -4.87 -12.95
N ASP A 173 14.77 -4.29 -14.09
CA ASP A 173 14.48 -2.89 -14.39
C ASP A 173 12.99 -2.63 -14.55
N ARG A 174 12.25 -3.56 -15.19
CA ARG A 174 10.77 -3.51 -15.25
C ARG A 174 10.17 -3.64 -13.85
N PHE A 175 10.67 -4.57 -13.03
CA PHE A 175 10.23 -4.75 -11.64
C PHE A 175 10.37 -3.45 -10.85
N ARG A 176 11.55 -2.83 -10.87
CA ARG A 176 11.82 -1.55 -10.16
C ARG A 176 10.97 -0.42 -10.72
N LEU A 177 10.79 -0.35 -12.04
CA LEU A 177 9.93 0.65 -12.68
C LEU A 177 8.47 0.55 -12.19
N VAL A 178 7.91 -0.66 -12.22
CA VAL A 178 6.50 -0.90 -11.88
C VAL A 178 6.27 -0.75 -10.38
N LEU A 179 7.06 -1.43 -9.53
CA LEU A 179 6.88 -1.29 -8.08
C LEU A 179 7.26 0.10 -7.59
N GLY A 180 8.27 0.75 -8.18
CA GLY A 180 8.57 2.14 -7.89
C GLY A 180 7.40 3.07 -8.19
N ARG A 181 6.64 2.81 -9.26
CA ARG A 181 5.41 3.54 -9.58
C ARG A 181 4.32 3.28 -8.54
N VAL A 182 4.04 2.01 -8.22
CA VAL A 182 3.03 1.62 -7.21
C VAL A 182 3.35 2.22 -5.84
N LEU A 183 4.62 2.20 -5.44
CA LEU A 183 5.03 2.67 -4.11
C LEU A 183 5.13 4.19 -4.03
N ALA A 184 5.45 4.88 -5.13
CA ALA A 184 5.60 6.33 -5.11
C ALA A 184 4.26 7.07 -5.23
N THR A 185 3.15 6.44 -5.62
CA THR A 185 1.86 7.13 -5.72
C THR A 185 1.34 7.58 -4.34
N ARG A 186 0.69 8.76 -4.31
CA ARG A 186 0.08 9.33 -3.09
C ARG A 186 -1.19 8.60 -2.68
N LYS A 187 -1.92 8.07 -3.68
CA LYS A 187 -3.06 7.17 -3.52
C LYS A 187 -2.83 5.94 -4.39
N PRO A 188 -3.20 4.73 -3.93
CA PRO A 188 -3.18 3.53 -4.75
C PRO A 188 -3.93 3.74 -6.07
N LEU A 189 -3.37 3.21 -7.15
CA LEU A 189 -3.93 3.30 -8.50
C LEU A 189 -4.15 1.91 -9.07
N SER A 190 -5.15 1.77 -9.95
CA SER A 190 -5.43 0.51 -10.63
C SER A 190 -4.39 0.16 -11.69
N ILE A 191 -4.29 -1.11 -12.10
CA ILE A 191 -3.41 -1.55 -13.20
C ILE A 191 -3.67 -0.71 -14.46
N THR A 192 -4.95 -0.47 -14.79
CA THR A 192 -5.34 0.39 -15.91
C THR A 192 -4.76 1.79 -15.78
N SER A 193 -4.90 2.41 -14.60
CA SER A 193 -4.38 3.75 -14.34
C SER A 193 -2.85 3.78 -14.38
N LEU A 194 -2.19 2.81 -13.76
CA LEU A 194 -0.75 2.69 -13.73
C LEU A 194 -0.16 2.52 -15.13
N ASN A 195 -0.80 1.75 -16.02
CA ASN A 195 -0.37 1.60 -17.42
C ASN A 195 -0.39 2.94 -18.18
N LYS A 196 -1.36 3.82 -17.88
CA LYS A 196 -1.46 5.17 -18.45
C LYS A 196 -0.37 6.13 -17.96
N LEU A 197 0.22 5.87 -16.79
CA LEU A 197 1.31 6.68 -16.23
C LEU A 197 2.70 6.29 -16.76
N SER A 198 2.81 6.00 -18.06
CA SER A 198 4.06 5.63 -18.71
C SER A 198 4.63 6.81 -19.50
N CYS A 199 5.94 7.07 -19.34
CA CYS A 199 6.65 7.96 -20.26
C CYS A 199 6.93 7.24 -21.58
N GLU A 200 7.07 8.00 -22.67
CA GLU A 200 7.17 7.47 -24.05
C GLU A 200 8.35 6.50 -24.26
N THR A 201 9.37 6.57 -23.40
CA THR A 201 10.54 5.69 -23.44
C THR A 201 10.43 4.41 -22.61
N ASN A 202 9.32 4.20 -21.88
CA ASN A 202 9.20 3.11 -20.89
C ASN A 202 7.79 2.50 -20.85
N THR A 203 7.28 2.05 -22.00
CA THR A 203 6.01 1.30 -22.08
C THR A 203 6.23 -0.12 -21.56
N VAL A 204 5.75 -0.38 -20.34
CA VAL A 204 5.79 -1.69 -19.70
C VAL A 204 4.36 -2.05 -19.31
N ASP A 205 3.91 -3.25 -19.68
CA ASP A 205 2.67 -3.79 -19.12
C ASP A 205 2.88 -4.08 -17.64
N VAL A 206 2.25 -3.25 -16.80
CA VAL A 206 2.27 -3.34 -15.33
C VAL A 206 1.83 -4.73 -14.87
N SER A 207 0.91 -5.37 -15.59
CA SER A 207 0.35 -6.67 -15.25
C SER A 207 1.42 -7.78 -15.20
N LEU A 208 2.51 -7.65 -15.96
CA LEU A 208 3.61 -8.62 -15.98
C LEU A 208 4.35 -8.70 -14.64
N VAL A 209 4.40 -7.60 -13.90
CA VAL A 209 5.06 -7.52 -12.58
C VAL A 209 4.05 -7.71 -11.45
N ILE A 210 2.82 -7.19 -11.60
CA ILE A 210 1.82 -7.22 -10.53
C ILE A 210 1.11 -8.57 -10.41
N ASN A 211 0.76 -9.22 -11.53
CA ASN A 211 -0.01 -10.48 -11.52
C ASN A 211 0.65 -11.63 -10.73
N PRO A 212 1.99 -11.77 -10.73
CA PRO A 212 2.64 -12.80 -9.94
C PRO A 212 2.72 -12.52 -8.42
N LEU A 213 2.27 -11.34 -7.96
CA LEU A 213 2.48 -10.84 -6.59
C LEU A 213 1.23 -10.82 -5.72
N GLY A 214 0.20 -11.62 -5.99
CA GLY A 214 -1.05 -11.54 -5.21
C GLY A 214 -0.96 -12.00 -3.76
N SER A 215 0.09 -12.73 -3.36
CA SER A 215 0.38 -12.96 -1.95
C SER A 215 0.97 -11.75 -1.21
N LEU A 216 1.34 -10.69 -1.95
CA LEU A 216 2.00 -9.49 -1.44
C LEU A 216 1.25 -8.19 -1.78
N LEU A 217 0.42 -8.19 -2.82
CA LEU A 217 -0.30 -7.04 -3.34
C LEU A 217 -1.81 -7.30 -3.45
N SER A 218 -2.61 -6.29 -3.14
CA SER A 218 -4.03 -6.21 -3.47
C SER A 218 -4.26 -5.76 -4.92
N GLY A 219 -5.47 -5.97 -5.44
CA GLY A 219 -5.86 -5.56 -6.79
C GLY A 219 -5.21 -6.36 -7.92
N VAL A 220 -4.54 -7.47 -7.58
CA VAL A 220 -3.87 -8.36 -8.54
C VAL A 220 -4.88 -9.05 -9.43
N GLY A 221 -4.62 -9.07 -10.75
CA GLY A 221 -5.54 -9.62 -11.75
C GLY A 221 -6.78 -8.76 -12.03
N GLN A 222 -7.00 -7.67 -11.29
CA GLN A 222 -8.21 -6.84 -11.37
C GLN A 222 -7.89 -5.46 -11.96
N GLN A 223 -8.20 -5.28 -13.24
CA GLN A 223 -7.74 -4.12 -14.02
C GLN A 223 -8.17 -2.75 -13.47
N ALA A 224 -9.32 -2.69 -12.81
CA ALA A 224 -9.91 -1.45 -12.27
C ALA A 224 -9.73 -1.27 -10.76
N VAL A 225 -9.25 -2.29 -10.03
CA VAL A 225 -9.05 -2.22 -8.57
C VAL A 225 -7.65 -1.69 -8.27
N ALA A 226 -7.55 -0.86 -7.24
CA ALA A 226 -6.31 -0.21 -6.88
C ALA A 226 -5.27 -1.22 -6.37
N VAL A 227 -4.04 -1.10 -6.88
CA VAL A 227 -2.91 -1.95 -6.49
C VAL A 227 -2.17 -1.30 -5.33
N HIS A 228 -1.99 -2.03 -4.25
CA HIS A 228 -1.18 -1.63 -3.12
C HIS A 228 -0.66 -2.86 -2.35
N PRO A 229 0.44 -2.74 -1.58
CA PRO A 229 0.88 -3.78 -0.67
C PRO A 229 -0.25 -4.22 0.28
N LEU A 230 -0.39 -5.53 0.49
CA LEU A 230 -1.33 -6.08 1.48
C LEU A 230 -0.95 -5.67 2.90
N HIS A 231 0.33 -5.44 3.14
CA HIS A 231 0.83 -4.97 4.44
C HIS A 231 2.00 -4.00 4.28
N THR A 232 2.12 -3.05 5.21
CA THR A 232 3.15 -2.00 5.16
C THR A 232 4.57 -2.55 5.27
N SER A 233 4.77 -3.68 5.97
CA SER A 233 6.11 -4.29 6.09
C SER A 233 6.70 -4.70 4.74
N PHE A 234 5.89 -5.05 3.74
CA PHE A 234 6.37 -5.37 2.40
C PHE A 234 6.85 -4.11 1.67
N ARG A 235 6.13 -3.00 1.81
CA ARG A 235 6.59 -1.68 1.35
C ARG A 235 7.92 -1.32 2.00
N ASP A 236 7.99 -1.42 3.33
CA ASP A 236 9.18 -1.07 4.10
C ASP A 236 10.38 -1.95 3.69
N PHE A 237 10.14 -3.23 3.42
CA PHE A 237 11.14 -4.17 2.91
C PHE A 237 11.71 -3.72 1.56
N LEU A 238 10.85 -3.44 0.56
CA LEU A 238 11.29 -3.01 -0.77
C LEU A 238 12.01 -1.66 -0.77
N MET A 239 11.72 -0.80 0.20
CA MET A 239 12.32 0.52 0.35
C MET A 239 13.63 0.52 1.14
N ASP A 240 14.09 -0.63 1.62
CA ASP A 240 15.34 -0.77 2.36
C ASP A 240 16.31 -1.67 1.58
N SER A 241 17.45 -1.11 1.17
CA SER A 241 18.44 -1.81 0.35
C SER A 241 19.16 -2.94 1.09
N THR A 242 19.27 -2.84 2.42
CA THR A 242 19.90 -3.88 3.25
C THR A 242 18.99 -5.09 3.39
N ARG A 243 17.68 -4.85 3.48
CA ARG A 243 16.65 -5.90 3.62
C ARG A 243 16.32 -6.58 2.30
N SER A 244 16.04 -5.79 1.25
CA SER A 244 15.54 -6.31 -0.05
C SER A 244 16.61 -6.61 -1.09
N LYS A 245 17.85 -6.14 -0.91
CA LYS A 245 19.00 -6.44 -1.77
C LYS A 245 18.69 -6.16 -3.25
N THR A 246 18.67 -7.19 -4.11
CA THR A 246 18.40 -7.04 -5.55
C THR A 246 17.01 -6.47 -5.86
N PHE A 247 16.04 -6.65 -4.95
CA PHE A 247 14.67 -6.16 -5.07
C PHE A 247 14.48 -4.74 -4.55
N PHE A 248 15.54 -4.05 -4.15
CA PHE A 248 15.45 -2.69 -3.67
C PHE A 248 14.86 -1.73 -4.70
N VAL A 249 13.91 -0.91 -4.25
CA VAL A 249 13.19 0.10 -5.02
C VAL A 249 13.47 1.48 -4.42
N ASN A 250 14.29 2.26 -5.11
CA ASN A 250 14.58 3.63 -4.70
C ASN A 250 13.45 4.59 -5.14
N ILE A 251 12.41 4.74 -4.32
CA ILE A 251 11.23 5.56 -4.61
C ILE A 251 11.55 7.01 -4.99
N SER A 252 12.65 7.59 -4.46
CA SER A 252 13.03 8.97 -4.75
C SER A 252 13.31 9.21 -6.24
N GLN A 253 13.78 8.18 -6.94
CA GLN A 253 14.05 8.24 -8.39
C GLN A 253 12.78 8.15 -9.23
N HIS A 254 11.65 7.73 -8.63
CA HIS A 254 10.37 7.58 -9.34
C HIS A 254 9.51 8.84 -9.29
N TYR A 255 9.70 9.76 -8.33
CA TYR A 255 8.93 11.00 -8.25
C TYR A 255 9.04 11.84 -9.52
N ARG A 256 10.25 11.97 -10.09
CA ARG A 256 10.46 12.74 -11.34
C ARG A 256 9.75 12.07 -12.52
N LYS A 257 9.87 10.74 -12.62
CA LYS A 257 9.23 9.97 -13.70
C LYS A 257 7.71 10.07 -13.61
N LEU A 258 7.16 10.00 -12.39
CA LEU A 258 5.73 10.20 -12.13
C LEU A 258 5.29 11.61 -12.49
N ALA A 259 5.95 12.66 -12.00
CA ALA A 259 5.59 14.04 -12.32
C ALA A 259 5.49 14.28 -13.84
N LEU A 260 6.48 13.83 -14.60
CA LEU A 260 6.47 13.92 -16.06
C LEU A 260 5.35 13.10 -16.70
N ALA A 261 5.10 11.87 -16.22
CA ALA A 261 4.00 11.05 -16.73
C ALA A 261 2.63 11.68 -16.47
N LEU A 262 2.43 12.29 -15.30
CA LEU A 262 1.19 12.97 -14.95
C LEU A 262 0.97 14.23 -15.79
N MET A 263 2.02 15.02 -16.03
CA MET A 263 1.97 16.15 -16.97
C MET A 263 1.62 15.68 -18.38
N ASN A 264 2.18 14.55 -18.82
CA ASN A 264 1.87 13.98 -20.13
C ASN A 264 0.41 13.54 -20.26
N VAL A 265 -0.15 12.92 -19.20
CA VAL A 265 -1.58 12.58 -19.13
C VAL A 265 -2.43 13.84 -19.22
N MET A 266 -2.14 14.86 -18.42
CA MET A 266 -2.90 16.11 -18.44
C MET A 266 -2.84 16.78 -19.81
N ARG A 267 -1.65 16.86 -20.42
CA ARG A 267 -1.47 17.42 -21.78
C ARG A 267 -2.28 16.67 -22.84
N LYS A 268 -2.48 15.35 -22.69
CA LYS A 268 -3.19 14.50 -23.66
C LYS A 268 -4.70 14.46 -23.46
N GLU A 269 -5.16 14.52 -22.21
CA GLU A 269 -6.56 14.23 -21.87
C GLU A 269 -7.34 15.46 -21.37
N LEU A 270 -6.68 16.53 -20.93
CA LEU A 270 -7.37 17.78 -20.61
C LEU A 270 -7.88 18.44 -21.89
N ARG A 271 -9.11 18.91 -21.83
CA ARG A 271 -9.74 19.73 -22.86
C ARG A 271 -10.66 20.74 -22.20
N PHE A 272 -10.84 21.88 -22.87
CA PHE A 272 -11.84 22.86 -22.46
C PHE A 272 -13.22 22.22 -22.37
N ASN A 273 -13.98 22.58 -21.34
CA ASN A 273 -15.32 22.07 -21.08
C ASN A 273 -15.40 20.53 -21.12
N ILE A 274 -14.54 19.85 -20.36
CA ILE A 274 -14.38 18.38 -20.40
C ILE A 274 -15.68 17.59 -20.20
N CYS A 275 -16.63 18.14 -19.43
CA CYS A 275 -17.95 17.56 -19.17
C CYS A 275 -19.05 18.02 -20.15
N ASP A 276 -18.69 18.73 -21.22
CA ASP A 276 -19.60 19.25 -22.25
C ASP A 276 -20.83 19.96 -21.64
N LEU A 277 -20.57 20.88 -20.70
CA LEU A 277 -21.60 21.70 -20.06
C LEU A 277 -22.18 22.67 -21.08
N THR A 278 -23.51 22.81 -21.07
CA THR A 278 -24.23 23.70 -21.97
C THR A 278 -23.97 25.18 -21.67
N THR A 279 -23.76 25.51 -20.39
CA THR A 279 -23.46 26.88 -19.94
C THR A 279 -22.69 26.84 -18.61
N SER A 280 -21.90 27.89 -18.35
CA SER A 280 -21.23 28.14 -17.07
C SER A 280 -22.06 29.00 -16.10
N HIS A 281 -23.28 29.41 -16.48
CA HIS A 281 -24.13 30.31 -15.69
C HIS A 281 -24.98 29.61 -14.61
N ILE A 282 -25.04 28.28 -14.62
CA ILE A 282 -25.80 27.49 -13.63
C ILE A 282 -24.85 26.80 -12.67
N HIS A 283 -25.29 26.57 -11.44
CA HIS A 283 -24.46 25.90 -10.44
C HIS A 283 -24.34 24.40 -10.75
N ASN A 284 -23.18 23.80 -10.43
CA ASN A 284 -22.95 22.36 -10.62
C ASN A 284 -24.03 21.47 -9.97
N ILE A 285 -24.58 21.88 -8.82
CA ILE A 285 -25.64 21.16 -8.10
C ILE A 285 -26.98 21.12 -8.88
N GLU A 286 -27.17 22.06 -9.80
CA GLU A 286 -28.37 22.19 -10.63
C GLU A 286 -28.27 21.38 -11.92
N ILE A 287 -27.19 20.61 -12.12
CA ILE A 287 -26.97 19.74 -13.28
C ILE A 287 -27.11 18.27 -12.82
N PRO A 288 -28.30 17.65 -12.96
CA PRO A 288 -28.57 16.34 -12.36
C PRO A 288 -27.67 15.21 -12.88
N ASP A 289 -27.25 15.28 -14.14
CA ASP A 289 -26.41 14.27 -14.78
C ASP A 289 -24.89 14.56 -14.71
N LEU A 290 -24.49 15.64 -14.02
CA LEU A 290 -23.08 16.03 -13.88
C LEU A 290 -22.20 14.92 -13.31
N PRO A 291 -22.59 14.17 -12.25
CA PRO A 291 -21.76 13.06 -11.75
C PRO A 291 -21.50 11.98 -12.81
N VAL A 292 -22.47 11.70 -13.68
CA VAL A 292 -22.33 10.73 -14.78
C VAL A 292 -21.37 11.28 -15.84
N ARG A 293 -21.48 12.56 -16.18
CA ARG A 293 -20.56 13.22 -17.12
C ARG A 293 -19.12 13.24 -16.61
N ILE A 294 -18.92 13.53 -15.32
CA ILE A 294 -17.62 13.49 -14.66
C ILE A 294 -17.02 12.08 -14.75
N ASN A 295 -17.76 11.04 -14.34
CA ASN A 295 -17.25 9.66 -14.38
C ASN A 295 -16.95 9.17 -15.80
N ARG A 296 -17.67 9.67 -16.81
CA ARG A 296 -17.43 9.34 -18.21
C ARG A 296 -16.24 10.09 -18.81
N ALA A 297 -16.08 11.37 -18.47
CA ALA A 297 -15.12 12.25 -19.12
C ALA A 297 -13.77 12.35 -18.39
N ILE A 298 -13.75 12.15 -17.07
CA ILE A 298 -12.56 12.28 -16.24
C ILE A 298 -12.15 10.89 -15.75
N SER A 299 -11.13 10.34 -16.40
CA SER A 299 -10.53 9.07 -16.02
C SER A 299 -9.86 9.14 -14.64
N LEU A 300 -9.73 8.00 -13.95
CA LEU A 300 -9.08 7.93 -12.64
C LEU A 300 -7.62 8.43 -12.66
N HIS A 301 -6.87 8.09 -13.72
CA HIS A 301 -5.50 8.56 -13.87
C HIS A 301 -5.41 10.04 -14.22
N LEU A 302 -6.37 10.61 -14.97
CA LEU A 302 -6.44 12.06 -15.19
C LEU A 302 -6.75 12.81 -13.90
N SER A 303 -7.77 12.38 -13.15
CA SER A 303 -8.12 12.95 -11.84
C SER A 303 -6.92 12.93 -10.89
N TYR A 304 -6.24 11.79 -10.80
CA TYR A 304 -5.01 11.66 -10.01
C TYR A 304 -3.91 12.61 -10.51
N SER A 305 -3.73 12.74 -11.83
CA SER A 305 -2.73 13.63 -12.41
C SER A 305 -2.98 15.09 -12.04
N CYS A 306 -4.21 15.58 -12.19
CA CYS A 306 -4.60 16.94 -11.84
C CYS A 306 -4.35 17.25 -10.36
N ARG A 307 -4.54 16.27 -9.47
CA ARG A 307 -4.43 16.45 -8.02
C ARG A 307 -3.00 16.37 -7.48
N PHE A 308 -2.16 15.48 -8.04
CA PHE A 308 -0.91 15.08 -7.39
C PHE A 308 0.37 15.40 -8.19
N TRP A 309 0.29 15.95 -9.41
CA TRP A 309 1.50 16.23 -10.21
C TRP A 309 2.50 17.13 -9.47
N ALA A 310 2.01 18.18 -8.79
CA ALA A 310 2.84 19.13 -8.06
C ALA A 310 3.50 18.49 -6.83
N ASP A 311 2.77 17.63 -6.09
CA ASP A 311 3.29 16.89 -4.94
C ASP A 311 4.44 15.93 -5.34
N HIS A 312 4.37 15.35 -6.54
CA HIS A 312 5.46 14.52 -7.08
C HIS A 312 6.63 15.38 -7.54
N LEU A 313 6.36 16.54 -8.16
CA LEU A 313 7.41 17.47 -8.57
C LEU A 313 8.19 18.01 -7.35
N GLN A 314 7.51 18.41 -6.29
CA GLN A 314 8.12 18.88 -5.05
C GLN A 314 8.95 17.79 -4.37
N ALA A 315 8.53 16.51 -4.48
CA ALA A 315 9.26 15.38 -3.95
C ALA A 315 10.50 14.98 -4.80
N THR A 316 10.73 15.61 -5.95
CA THR A 316 11.95 15.35 -6.72
C THR A 316 13.16 15.97 -6.03
N ALA A 317 14.22 15.19 -5.86
CA ALA A 317 15.49 15.72 -5.38
C ALA A 317 15.99 16.80 -6.37
N TYR A 318 16.29 17.99 -5.86
CA TYR A 318 16.85 19.08 -6.67
C TYR A 318 18.21 18.65 -7.23
N LYS A 319 18.22 18.21 -8.49
CA LYS A 319 19.44 18.17 -9.30
C LYS A 319 19.42 19.47 -10.11
N GLY A 320 20.23 20.44 -9.71
CA GLY A 320 20.37 21.72 -10.40
C GLY A 320 20.81 21.52 -11.86
N ARG A 321 19.84 21.31 -12.75
CA ARG A 321 19.85 21.41 -14.22
C ARG A 321 18.64 20.66 -14.79
N VAL A 322 17.43 21.20 -14.64
CA VAL A 322 16.33 20.90 -15.58
C VAL A 322 15.35 22.08 -15.62
N LEU A 323 15.81 23.24 -16.07
CA LEU A 323 14.98 24.20 -16.77
C LEU A 323 15.80 24.68 -17.97
N ASN A 324 15.99 23.81 -18.96
CA ASN A 324 16.20 24.32 -20.30
C ASN A 324 14.83 24.76 -20.78
N ALA A 325 14.73 26.05 -21.08
CA ALA A 325 13.52 26.80 -21.35
C ALA A 325 12.95 26.55 -22.77
N ASP A 326 12.81 25.28 -23.17
CA ASP A 326 12.35 24.91 -24.52
C ASP A 326 11.06 24.05 -24.56
N GLU A 327 10.36 23.84 -23.44
CA GLU A 327 9.00 23.29 -23.45
C GLU A 327 7.99 24.28 -22.84
N PRO A 328 6.88 24.59 -23.52
CA PRO A 328 6.05 25.73 -23.19
C PRO A 328 5.22 25.45 -21.92
N THR A 329 5.54 26.14 -20.83
CA THR A 329 4.74 26.26 -19.59
C THR A 329 3.44 27.07 -19.77
N ASN A 330 3.12 27.48 -21.00
CA ASN A 330 1.98 28.34 -21.33
C ASN A 330 0.59 27.69 -21.24
N TRP A 331 0.47 26.38 -21.00
CA TRP A 331 -0.84 25.71 -20.89
C TRP A 331 -1.42 25.70 -19.46
N LEU A 332 -0.66 26.13 -18.45
CA LEU A 332 -1.09 26.14 -17.05
C LEU A 332 -2.01 27.33 -16.67
N THR A 333 -2.19 28.33 -17.53
CA THR A 333 -2.77 29.63 -17.13
C THR A 333 -4.26 29.78 -17.38
N GLY A 334 -4.91 28.90 -18.15
CA GLY A 334 -6.35 28.99 -18.48
C GLY A 334 -7.18 27.78 -18.01
N ASP A 335 -6.81 26.58 -18.45
CA ASP A 335 -7.64 25.38 -18.30
C ASP A 335 -7.63 24.77 -16.87
N PHE A 336 -6.67 25.19 -16.03
CA PHE A 336 -6.48 24.62 -14.69
C PHE A 336 -7.49 25.13 -13.64
N ARG A 337 -8.12 26.30 -13.86
CA ARG A 337 -9.00 26.93 -12.84
C ARG A 337 -10.36 26.26 -12.67
N ILE A 338 -10.85 25.52 -13.67
CA ILE A 338 -12.21 24.93 -13.62
C ILE A 338 -12.20 23.53 -12.96
N LEU A 339 -11.05 22.84 -12.94
CA LEU A 339 -10.95 21.47 -12.42
C LEU A 339 -10.85 21.36 -10.89
N LEU A 340 -10.32 22.38 -10.20
CA LEU A 340 -10.14 22.30 -8.74
C LEU A 340 -11.43 22.47 -7.93
N HIS A 341 -12.51 22.99 -8.52
CA HIS A 341 -13.81 23.10 -7.85
C HIS A 341 -14.73 21.90 -8.09
N SER A 342 -14.31 20.93 -8.90
CA SER A 342 -15.13 19.76 -9.28
C SER A 342 -14.48 18.40 -9.01
N LEU A 343 -13.28 18.38 -8.42
CA LEU A 343 -12.53 17.19 -7.95
C LEU A 343 -12.33 17.25 -6.44
#